data_AF-A0A7M2SVG5-F1
#
_entry.id   AF-A0A7M2SVG5-F1
#
_cell.length_a   1.000
_cell.length_b   1.000
_cell.length_c   1.000
_cell.angle_alpha   90.00
_cell.angle_beta   90.00
_cell.angle_gamma   90.00
#
_symmetry.space_group_name_H-M   'P 1'
#
loop_
_entity.id
_entity.type
_entity.pdbx_description
1 polymer ?
#
loop_
_entity_poly.entity_id
_entity_poly.type
_entity_poly.pdbx_seq_one_letter_code
_entity_poly.pdbx_strand_id
1 'polypeptide(L)'
;MADWRFGGVVDQGLAAVLGALVGAVATAGGAYLTAHSSISLYKRQTRREAYRAFLLDADGLSERLNAMIPDSYDAQSLAEPPGTRDALQEVEVVERTLRRAVIDVELMGTDDIANVAVDILIEIATLRRTVETWWNRPAGTPIPDVEWHSAATSHTHLQEHLVLFGDLARQQV
;
A
#
# COMPACT_ATOMS: atom_id res chain seq x y z
N MET A 1 36.69 -79.31 -3.11
CA MET A 1 37.53 -78.09 -3.16
C MET A 1 36.62 -76.91 -2.95
N ALA A 2 36.94 -76.10 -1.94
CA ALA A 2 36.03 -75.16 -1.29
C ALA A 2 35.80 -73.89 -2.11
N ASP A 3 34.57 -73.40 -1.94
CA ASP A 3 33.94 -72.25 -2.56
C ASP A 3 34.56 -70.93 -2.02
N TRP A 4 34.93 -70.02 -2.92
CA TRP A 4 35.47 -68.70 -2.59
C TRP A 4 34.41 -67.63 -2.78
N ARG A 5 33.52 -67.41 -1.81
CA ARG A 5 32.75 -66.16 -1.72
C ARG A 5 32.44 -65.87 -0.26
N PHE A 6 32.82 -64.68 0.20
CA PHE A 6 32.04 -63.74 1.02
C PHE A 6 32.95 -62.61 1.51
N GLY A 7 33.54 -61.86 0.57
CA GLY A 7 33.87 -60.45 0.79
C GLY A 7 32.69 -59.64 0.26
N GLY A 8 31.84 -59.10 1.14
CA GLY A 8 30.68 -58.34 0.67
C GLY A 8 29.63 -57.93 1.70
N VAL A 9 29.95 -57.89 3.00
CA VAL A 9 28.97 -57.49 4.04
C VAL A 9 29.22 -56.06 4.57
N VAL A 10 30.40 -55.48 4.33
CA VAL A 10 30.77 -54.16 4.90
C VAL A 10 30.39 -52.97 4.00
N ASP A 11 30.13 -53.18 2.71
CA ASP A 11 29.84 -52.08 1.76
C ASP A 11 28.37 -51.61 1.78
N GLN A 12 27.41 -52.51 1.95
CA GLN A 12 25.98 -52.16 1.84
C GLN A 12 25.47 -51.32 3.01
N GLY A 13 25.93 -51.59 4.23
CA GLY A 13 25.55 -50.80 5.42
C GLY A 13 26.13 -49.39 5.39
N LEU A 14 27.38 -49.24 4.94
CA LEU A 14 28.02 -47.93 4.79
C LEU A 14 27.36 -47.12 3.66
N ALA A 15 27.05 -47.76 2.53
CA ALA A 15 26.33 -47.13 1.42
C ALA A 15 24.91 -46.69 1.81
N ALA A 16 24.19 -47.47 2.63
CA ALA A 16 22.87 -47.11 3.13
C ALA A 16 22.91 -45.91 4.11
N VAL A 17 23.91 -45.86 5.00
CA VAL A 17 24.10 -44.73 5.93
C VAL A 17 24.51 -43.46 5.19
N LEU A 18 25.41 -43.56 4.21
CA LEU A 18 25.79 -42.44 3.36
C LEU A 18 24.64 -41.97 2.47
N GLY A 19 23.85 -42.90 1.91
CA GLY A 19 22.64 -42.58 1.15
C GLY A 19 21.57 -41.89 2.00
N ALA A 20 21.39 -42.32 3.26
CA ALA A 20 20.47 -41.69 4.21
C ALA A 20 20.96 -40.30 4.66
N LEU A 21 22.28 -40.11 4.85
CA LEU A 21 22.87 -38.81 5.17
C LEU A 21 22.76 -37.82 4.02
N VAL A 22 23.07 -38.26 2.79
CA VAL A 22 22.92 -37.43 1.58
C VAL A 22 21.45 -37.11 1.32
N GLY A 23 20.55 -38.08 1.50
CA GLY A 23 19.11 -37.86 1.44
C GLY A 23 18.60 -36.85 2.48
N ALA A 24 19.09 -36.93 3.72
CA ALA A 24 18.73 -36.00 4.80
C ALA A 24 19.26 -34.57 4.55
N VAL A 25 20.50 -34.43 4.06
CA VAL A 25 21.08 -33.12 3.72
C VAL A 25 20.40 -32.51 2.49
N ALA A 26 20.08 -33.30 1.47
CA ALA A 26 19.33 -32.85 0.30
C ALA A 26 17.89 -32.43 0.67
N THR A 27 17.24 -33.18 1.57
CA THR A 27 15.88 -32.85 2.04
C THR A 27 15.89 -31.62 2.97
N ALA A 28 16.88 -31.47 3.84
CA ALA A 28 17.04 -30.29 4.69
C ALA A 28 17.40 -29.03 3.89
N GLY A 29 18.29 -29.15 2.90
CA GLY A 29 18.64 -28.07 1.96
C GLY A 29 17.46 -27.67 1.07
N GLY A 30 16.70 -28.65 0.58
CA GLY A 30 15.45 -28.43 -0.16
C GLY A 30 14.39 -27.73 0.70
N ALA A 31 14.17 -28.17 1.94
CA ALA A 31 13.23 -27.54 2.86
C ALA A 31 13.66 -26.12 3.25
N TYR A 32 14.96 -25.86 3.44
CA TYR A 32 15.48 -24.52 3.72
C TYR A 32 15.29 -23.56 2.55
N LEU A 33 15.63 -23.99 1.33
CA LEU A 33 15.43 -23.18 0.12
C LEU A 33 13.94 -22.95 -0.17
N THR A 34 13.10 -23.97 0.04
CA THR A 34 11.65 -23.86 -0.12
C THR A 34 11.09 -22.91 0.92
N ALA A 35 11.43 -23.05 2.21
CA ALA A 35 10.99 -22.14 3.27
C ALA A 35 11.45 -20.70 3.01
N HIS A 36 12.68 -20.49 2.56
CA HIS A 36 13.18 -19.17 2.22
C HIS A 36 12.43 -18.56 1.03
N SER A 37 12.16 -19.35 -0.01
CA SER A 37 11.37 -18.92 -1.16
C SER A 37 9.93 -18.58 -0.77
N SER A 38 9.28 -19.40 0.06
CA SER A 38 7.92 -19.16 0.58
C SER A 38 7.84 -17.88 1.39
N ILE A 39 8.83 -17.62 2.26
CA ILE A 39 8.89 -16.38 3.05
C ILE A 39 9.09 -15.17 2.15
N SER A 40 9.95 -15.26 1.14
CA SER A 40 10.18 -14.16 0.19
C SER A 40 8.95 -13.85 -0.66
N LEU A 41 8.25 -14.89 -1.14
CA LEU A 41 7.01 -14.76 -1.91
C LEU A 41 5.89 -14.20 -1.05
N TYR A 42 5.75 -14.69 0.18
CA TYR A 42 4.79 -14.17 1.15
C TYR A 42 5.02 -12.68 1.42
N LYS A 43 6.26 -12.27 1.72
CA LYS A 43 6.61 -10.86 1.93
C LYS A 43 6.29 -9.98 0.73
N ARG A 44 6.61 -10.43 -0.50
CA ARG A 44 6.24 -9.70 -1.73
C ARG A 44 4.74 -9.59 -1.91
N GLN A 45 3.99 -10.65 -1.63
CA GLN A 45 2.54 -10.64 -1.75
C GLN A 45 1.89 -9.70 -0.71
N THR A 46 2.30 -9.77 0.55
CA THR A 46 1.82 -8.86 1.61
C THR A 46 2.13 -7.40 1.27
N ARG A 47 3.33 -7.12 0.75
CA ARG A 47 3.71 -5.79 0.26
C ARG A 47 2.80 -5.30 -0.85
N ARG A 48 2.54 -6.15 -1.85
CA ARG A 48 1.65 -5.83 -2.97
C ARG A 48 0.22 -5.53 -2.51
N GLU A 49 -0.28 -6.31 -1.55
CA GLU A 49 -1.61 -6.12 -0.98
C GLU A 49 -1.69 -4.80 -0.20
N ALA A 50 -0.69 -4.49 0.63
CA ALA A 50 -0.60 -3.22 1.35
C ALA A 50 -0.55 -2.01 0.39
N TYR A 51 0.30 -2.07 -0.65
CA TYR A 51 0.41 -0.98 -1.62
C TYR A 51 -0.86 -0.79 -2.43
N ARG A 52 -1.53 -1.89 -2.80
CA ARG A 52 -2.79 -1.83 -3.53
C ARG A 52 -3.91 -1.26 -2.66
N ALA A 53 -4.01 -1.68 -1.41
CA ALA A 53 -5.00 -1.16 -0.47
C ALA A 53 -4.81 0.34 -0.27
N PHE A 54 -3.58 0.78 -0.01
CA PHE A 54 -3.23 2.19 0.13
C PHE A 54 -3.63 3.02 -1.10
N LEU A 55 -3.27 2.57 -2.31
CA LEU A 55 -3.61 3.27 -3.55
C LEU A 55 -5.13 3.39 -3.76
N LEU A 56 -5.89 2.31 -3.54
CA LEU A 56 -7.33 2.32 -3.71
C LEU A 56 -8.02 3.26 -2.70
N ASP A 57 -7.56 3.24 -1.45
CA ASP A 57 -8.11 4.11 -0.40
C ASP A 57 -7.77 5.58 -0.67
N ALA A 58 -6.53 5.87 -1.12
CA ALA A 58 -6.10 7.23 -1.43
C ALA A 58 -6.81 7.82 -2.65
N ASP A 59 -6.92 7.04 -3.74
CA ASP A 59 -7.61 7.44 -4.96
C ASP A 59 -9.10 7.65 -4.72
N GLY A 60 -9.76 6.70 -4.06
CA GLY A 60 -11.17 6.83 -3.70
C GLY A 60 -11.46 8.02 -2.78
N LEU A 61 -10.53 8.36 -1.88
CA LEU A 61 -10.65 9.55 -1.04
C LEU A 61 -10.45 10.84 -1.83
N SER A 62 -9.49 10.85 -2.77
CA SER A 62 -9.27 11.97 -3.70
C SER A 62 -10.50 12.25 -4.54
N GLU A 63 -11.12 11.22 -5.14
CA GLU A 63 -12.33 11.36 -5.95
C GLU A 63 -13.50 11.93 -5.15
N ARG A 64 -13.70 11.42 -3.92
CA ARG A 64 -14.75 11.91 -3.01
C ARG A 64 -14.54 13.38 -2.65
N LEU A 65 -13.32 13.75 -2.28
CA LEU A 65 -12.99 15.14 -1.95
C LEU A 65 -13.18 16.05 -3.17
N ASN A 66 -12.75 15.61 -4.36
CA ASN A 66 -12.92 16.37 -5.59
C ASN A 66 -14.39 16.55 -5.98
N ALA A 67 -15.25 15.55 -5.75
CA ALA A 67 -16.69 15.66 -5.97
C ALA A 67 -17.37 16.68 -5.02
N MET A 68 -16.72 17.03 -3.90
CA MET A 68 -17.21 18.05 -2.95
C MET A 68 -16.68 19.45 -3.26
N ILE A 69 -15.72 19.56 -4.18
CA ILE A 69 -15.20 20.84 -4.65
C ILE A 69 -16.21 21.41 -5.66
N PRO A 70 -16.68 22.66 -5.49
CA PRO A 70 -17.62 23.26 -6.43
C PRO A 70 -17.03 23.36 -7.85
N ASP A 71 -17.80 22.96 -8.86
CA ASP A 71 -17.41 23.03 -10.29
C ASP A 71 -17.10 24.46 -10.79
N SER A 72 -17.49 25.49 -10.03
CA SER A 72 -17.26 26.89 -10.41
C SER A 72 -16.87 27.75 -9.21
N TYR A 73 -16.04 28.75 -9.49
CA TYR A 73 -15.55 29.74 -8.52
C TYR A 73 -16.67 30.58 -7.88
N ASP A 74 -17.81 30.72 -8.56
CA ASP A 74 -19.00 31.44 -8.06
C ASP A 74 -19.82 30.55 -7.10
N ALA A 75 -19.25 30.28 -5.93
CA ALA A 75 -19.94 29.61 -4.82
C ALA A 75 -21.10 30.42 -4.20
N GLN A 76 -21.51 31.53 -4.82
CA GLN A 76 -22.55 32.44 -4.32
C GLN A 76 -23.93 31.79 -4.19
N SER A 77 -24.17 30.62 -4.80
CA SER A 77 -25.48 29.94 -4.76
C SER A 77 -25.50 28.59 -4.04
N LEU A 78 -24.45 28.20 -3.31
CA LEU A 78 -24.43 26.90 -2.64
C LEU A 78 -25.33 26.93 -1.40
N ALA A 79 -26.62 26.62 -1.59
CA ALA A 79 -27.36 25.91 -0.55
C ALA A 79 -26.57 24.62 -0.26
N GLU A 80 -26.29 24.33 1.01
CA GLU A 80 -25.63 23.09 1.43
C GLU A 80 -26.33 21.90 0.76
N PRO A 81 -25.68 21.17 -0.17
CA PRO A 81 -26.28 20.01 -0.77
C PRO A 81 -26.67 19.04 0.35
N PRO A 82 -27.91 18.49 0.34
CA PRO A 82 -28.32 17.53 1.35
C PRO A 82 -27.32 16.36 1.36
N GLY A 83 -26.79 16.02 2.55
CA GLY A 83 -25.82 14.94 2.73
C GLY A 83 -24.34 15.36 2.78
N THR A 84 -24.02 16.66 2.66
CA THR A 84 -22.62 17.14 2.69
C THR A 84 -21.90 16.81 4.01
N ARG A 85 -22.59 16.93 5.16
CA ARG A 85 -22.02 16.55 6.47
C ARG A 85 -21.77 15.06 6.60
N ASP A 86 -22.67 14.24 6.07
CA ASP A 86 -22.51 12.78 6.07
C ASP A 86 -21.32 12.40 5.19
N ALA A 87 -21.17 13.05 4.03
CA ALA A 87 -20.01 12.88 3.15
C ALA A 87 -18.69 13.31 3.82
N LEU A 88 -18.67 14.43 4.57
CA LEU A 88 -17.48 14.84 5.35
C LEU A 88 -17.13 13.81 6.44
N GLN A 89 -18.12 13.23 7.12
CA GLN A 89 -17.89 12.16 8.09
C GLN A 89 -17.35 10.89 7.42
N GLU A 90 -17.88 10.52 6.25
CA GLU A 90 -17.36 9.39 5.49
C GLU A 90 -15.90 9.61 5.07
N VAL A 91 -15.57 10.82 4.60
CA VAL A 91 -14.20 11.23 4.27
C VAL A 91 -13.29 11.08 5.50
N GLU A 92 -13.73 11.49 6.69
CA GLU A 92 -12.95 11.34 7.92
C GLU A 92 -12.68 9.86 8.26
N VAL A 93 -13.67 8.99 8.08
CA VAL A 93 -13.51 7.55 8.31
C VAL A 93 -12.50 6.95 7.33
N VAL A 94 -12.59 7.30 6.06
CA VAL A 94 -11.66 6.81 5.02
C VAL A 94 -10.26 7.36 5.25
N GLU A 95 -10.10 8.62 5.65
CA GLU A 95 -8.79 9.20 6.00
C GLU A 95 -8.11 8.44 7.16
N ARG A 96 -8.88 8.05 8.19
CA ARG A 96 -8.34 7.25 9.30
C ARG A 96 -7.86 5.86 8.84
N THR A 97 -8.56 5.25 7.90
CA THR A 97 -8.13 3.99 7.27
C THR A 97 -6.86 4.20 6.47
N LEU A 98 -6.78 5.28 5.69
CA LEU A 98 -5.60 5.62 4.92
C LEU A 98 -4.37 5.89 5.80
N ARG A 99 -4.53 6.59 6.94
CA ARG A 99 -3.46 6.79 7.93
C ARG A 99 -2.89 5.47 8.46
N ARG A 100 -3.73 4.45 8.63
CA ARG A 100 -3.26 3.11 9.02
C ARG A 100 -2.54 2.42 7.87
N ALA A 101 -3.06 2.56 6.65
CA ALA A 101 -2.41 2.00 5.46
C ALA A 101 -1.02 2.60 5.21
N VAL A 102 -0.78 3.87 5.55
CA VAL A 102 0.58 4.48 5.53
C VAL A 102 1.54 3.72 6.43
N ILE A 103 1.13 3.34 7.65
CA ILE A 103 1.97 2.56 8.57
C ILE A 103 2.35 1.22 7.94
N ASP A 104 1.40 0.55 7.29
CA ASP A 104 1.67 -0.71 6.59
C ASP A 104 2.64 -0.52 5.41
N VAL A 105 2.53 0.59 4.68
CA VAL A 105 3.48 0.96 3.62
C VAL A 105 4.87 1.22 4.19
N GLU A 106 4.99 2.00 5.28
CA GLU A 106 6.24 2.31 5.97
C GLU A 106 6.95 1.05 6.46
N LEU A 107 6.21 0.10 7.01
CA LEU A 107 6.77 -1.16 7.51
C LEU A 107 7.23 -2.10 6.38
N MET A 108 6.64 -1.99 5.19
CA MET A 108 6.85 -2.94 4.10
C MET A 108 7.77 -2.41 2.99
N GLY A 109 7.88 -1.10 2.82
CA GLY A 109 8.56 -0.42 1.71
C GLY A 109 9.93 0.16 2.02
N THR A 110 10.49 0.83 1.02
CA THR A 110 11.69 1.67 1.18
C THR A 110 11.31 3.06 1.69
N ASP A 111 12.29 3.81 2.16
CA ASP A 111 12.08 5.19 2.61
C ASP A 111 11.43 6.06 1.52
N ASP A 112 11.79 5.86 0.24
CA ASP A 112 11.19 6.61 -0.87
C ASP A 112 9.67 6.38 -1.00
N ILE A 113 9.19 5.14 -0.91
CA ILE A 113 7.76 4.84 -1.06
C ILE A 113 6.97 5.27 0.18
N ALA A 114 7.58 5.19 1.36
CA ALA A 114 7.04 5.71 2.60
C ALA A 114 6.86 7.24 2.55
N ASN A 115 7.90 7.97 2.10
CA ASN A 115 7.85 9.43 1.97
C ASN A 115 6.73 9.86 1.03
N VAL A 116 6.59 9.23 -0.15
CA VAL A 116 5.51 9.54 -1.09
C VAL A 116 4.13 9.23 -0.50
N ALA A 117 3.98 8.16 0.29
CA ALA A 117 2.72 7.86 0.98
C ALA A 117 2.34 8.94 2.01
N VAL A 118 3.34 9.48 2.73
CA VAL A 118 3.17 10.59 3.65
C VAL A 118 2.77 11.87 2.91
N ASP A 119 3.42 12.16 1.78
CA ASP A 119 3.09 13.33 0.96
C ASP A 119 1.64 13.26 0.44
N ILE A 120 1.18 12.09 -0.01
CA ILE A 120 -0.23 11.83 -0.38
C ILE A 120 -1.16 12.15 0.80
N LEU A 121 -0.83 11.69 2.00
CA LEU A 121 -1.63 11.93 3.19
C LEU A 121 -1.70 13.43 3.55
N ILE A 122 -0.59 14.16 3.39
CA ILE A 122 -0.53 15.61 3.61
C ILE A 122 -1.43 16.35 2.62
N GLU A 123 -1.38 16.01 1.34
CA GLU A 123 -2.21 16.64 0.31
C GLU A 123 -3.71 16.37 0.53
N ILE A 124 -4.07 15.14 0.90
CA ILE A 124 -5.44 14.77 1.27
C ILE A 124 -5.92 15.56 2.49
N ALA A 125 -5.11 15.67 3.54
CA ALA A 125 -5.46 16.43 4.73
C ALA A 125 -5.64 17.93 4.43
N THR A 126 -4.84 18.46 3.50
CA THR A 126 -4.93 19.84 3.03
C THR A 126 -6.24 20.06 2.27
N LEU A 127 -6.56 19.18 1.31
CA LEU A 127 -7.83 19.22 0.58
C LEU A 127 -9.04 19.12 1.51
N ARG A 128 -9.06 18.15 2.44
CA ARG A 128 -10.16 18.02 3.40
C ARG A 128 -10.35 19.30 4.19
N ARG A 129 -9.27 19.87 4.73
CA ARG A 129 -9.34 21.10 5.54
C ARG A 129 -9.88 22.27 4.72
N THR A 130 -9.48 22.39 3.46
CA THR A 130 -10.00 23.44 2.57
C THR A 130 -11.48 23.23 2.29
N VAL A 131 -11.91 22.01 1.97
CA VAL A 131 -13.31 21.64 1.74
C VAL A 131 -14.15 21.92 3.00
N GLU A 132 -13.70 21.51 4.19
CA GLU A 132 -14.35 21.83 5.46
C GLU A 132 -14.45 23.33 5.72
N THR A 133 -13.40 24.08 5.37
CA THR A 133 -13.41 25.53 5.52
C THR A 133 -14.47 26.17 4.62
N TRP A 134 -14.65 25.67 3.40
CA TRP A 134 -15.68 26.17 2.49
C TRP A 134 -17.09 25.84 2.98
N TRP A 135 -17.32 24.61 3.41
CA TRP A 135 -18.65 24.17 3.85
C TRP A 135 -19.09 24.74 5.20
N ASN A 136 -18.15 25.18 6.03
CA ASN A 136 -18.46 25.88 7.28
C ASN A 136 -18.69 27.40 7.11
N ARG A 137 -18.57 27.94 5.89
CA ARG A 137 -18.81 29.37 5.64
C ARG A 137 -20.30 29.69 5.62
N PRO A 138 -20.69 30.94 5.98
CA PRO A 138 -22.04 31.41 5.75
C PRO A 138 -22.42 31.33 4.27
N ALA A 139 -23.65 30.88 3.98
CA ALA A 139 -24.18 30.82 2.62
C ALA A 139 -24.05 32.17 1.90
N GLY A 140 -23.64 32.15 0.63
CA GLY A 140 -23.40 33.34 -0.17
C GLY A 140 -22.04 34.02 0.05
N THR A 141 -21.19 33.50 0.94
CA THR A 141 -19.81 33.98 1.08
C THR A 141 -18.96 33.42 -0.07
N PRO A 142 -18.33 34.26 -0.92
CA PRO A 142 -17.47 33.77 -1.98
C PRO A 142 -16.23 33.06 -1.43
N ILE A 143 -15.74 32.08 -2.17
CA ILE A 143 -14.46 31.41 -1.88
C ILE A 143 -13.33 32.31 -2.40
N PRO A 144 -12.31 32.64 -1.58
CA PRO A 144 -11.16 33.43 -2.03
C PRO A 144 -10.38 32.70 -3.13
N ASP A 145 -9.92 33.44 -4.14
CA ASP A 145 -9.04 32.94 -5.20
C ASP A 145 -7.86 32.12 -4.66
N VAL A 146 -7.27 32.58 -3.56
CA VAL A 146 -6.10 31.91 -2.93
C VAL A 146 -6.44 30.53 -2.40
N GLU A 147 -7.61 30.36 -1.78
CA GLU A 147 -8.05 29.06 -1.26
C GLU A 147 -8.42 28.12 -2.40
N TRP A 148 -9.04 28.66 -3.46
CA TRP A 148 -9.37 27.87 -4.63
C TRP A 148 -8.10 27.37 -5.32
N HIS A 149 -7.15 28.27 -5.57
CA HIS A 149 -5.86 27.93 -6.16
C HIS A 149 -5.08 26.94 -5.29
N SER A 150 -5.13 27.07 -3.96
CA SER A 150 -4.52 26.12 -3.03
C SER A 150 -5.12 24.72 -3.18
N ALA A 151 -6.43 24.58 -3.26
CA ALA A 151 -7.07 23.27 -3.45
C ALA A 151 -6.75 22.66 -4.83
N ALA A 152 -6.80 23.45 -5.89
CA ALA A 152 -6.43 22.99 -7.24
C ALA A 152 -4.96 22.53 -7.31
N THR A 153 -4.06 23.27 -6.64
CA THR A 153 -2.64 22.90 -6.54
C THR A 153 -2.47 21.60 -5.74
N SER A 154 -3.13 21.50 -4.59
CA SER A 154 -3.06 20.30 -3.73
C SER A 154 -3.60 19.06 -4.46
N HIS A 155 -4.69 19.21 -5.23
CA HIS A 155 -5.23 18.15 -6.07
C HIS A 155 -4.26 17.72 -7.16
N THR A 156 -3.56 18.67 -7.80
CA THR A 156 -2.54 18.37 -8.81
C THR A 156 -1.38 17.59 -8.19
N HIS A 157 -0.83 18.05 -7.07
CA HIS A 157 0.23 17.34 -6.36
C HIS A 157 -0.20 15.95 -5.89
N LEU A 158 -1.44 15.82 -5.40
CA LEU A 158 -1.98 14.52 -4.99
C LEU A 158 -1.98 13.52 -6.15
N GLN A 159 -2.44 13.95 -7.34
CA GLN A 159 -2.42 13.11 -8.54
C GLN A 159 -1.00 12.73 -8.96
N GLU A 160 -0.06 13.68 -8.92
CA GLU A 160 1.35 13.44 -9.21
C GLU A 160 1.96 12.42 -8.23
N HIS A 161 1.70 12.56 -6.94
CA HIS A 161 2.20 11.64 -5.92
C HIS A 161 1.57 10.24 -6.03
N LEU A 162 0.27 10.14 -6.36
CA LEU A 162 -0.40 8.86 -6.60
C LEU A 162 0.24 8.10 -7.78
N VAL A 163 0.55 8.79 -8.87
CA VAL A 163 1.25 8.22 -10.02
C VAL A 163 2.66 7.76 -9.62
N LEU A 164 3.43 8.62 -8.94
CA LEU A 164 4.78 8.30 -8.48
C LEU A 164 4.78 7.09 -7.53
N PHE A 165 3.83 7.04 -6.59
CA PHE A 165 3.67 5.91 -5.69
C PHE A 165 3.40 4.62 -6.47
N GLY A 166 2.49 4.66 -7.44
CA GLY A 166 2.19 3.52 -8.31
C GLY A 166 3.41 3.02 -9.08
N ASP A 167 4.25 3.92 -9.57
CA ASP A 167 5.51 3.58 -10.25
C ASP A 167 6.52 2.92 -9.30
N LEU A 168 6.73 3.50 -8.11
CA LEU A 168 7.63 2.94 -7.10
C LEU A 168 7.14 1.58 -6.61
N ALA A 169 5.84 1.44 -6.35
CA ALA A 169 5.22 0.19 -5.94
C ALA A 169 5.45 -0.93 -6.96
N ARG A 170 5.35 -0.63 -8.26
CA ARG A 170 5.61 -1.58 -9.35
C ARG A 170 7.06 -2.04 -9.43
N GLN A 171 8.01 -1.19 -9.05
CA GLN A 171 9.44 -1.54 -9.08
C GLN A 171 9.85 -2.46 -7.91
N GLN A 172 9.07 -2.49 -6.82
CA GLN A 172 9.40 -3.20 -5.59
C GLN A 172 8.75 -4.58 -5.43
N VAL A 173 7.86 -4.97 -6.33
CA VAL A 173 7.08 -6.22 -6.28
C VAL A 173 7.43 -7.10 -7.46
#